data_AF-A0A834A9U9-F1
#
_entry.id   AF-A0A834A9U9-F1
#
_cell.length_a   1.000
_cell.length_b   1.000
_cell.length_c   1.000
_cell.angle_alpha   90.00
_cell.angle_beta   90.00
_cell.angle_gamma   90.00
#
_symmetry.space_group_name_H-M   'P 1'
#
loop_
_entity.id
_entity.type
_entity.pdbx_description
1 polymer ?
#
loop_
_entity_poly.entity_id
_entity_poly.type
_entity_poly.pdbx_seq_one_letter_code
_entity_poly.pdbx_strand_id
1 'polypeptide(L)'
;MRRHPQFMDHTLCLLTSSSSESLLRPLLRIADKAPIGKNFGDVLQPLNPKYRVGDVAEVTFVGANPKNSAENRTHQTFLTVEKYENSSMGWQVVHNDASWETRFYWHKGLLGHSNATIQWHIPDTAQPGIYRIRYFGHIRKQEFLKPAVILSFESTSSAFEVATT
;
A
#
# COMPACT_ATOMS: atom_id res chain seq x y z
N MET A 1 -8.86 50.18 -55.99
CA MET A 1 -9.56 49.74 -57.20
C MET A 1 -9.36 48.23 -57.32
N ARG A 2 -10.46 47.47 -57.46
CA ARG A 2 -10.54 46.00 -57.67
C ARG A 2 -10.10 45.12 -56.50
N ARG A 3 -10.68 43.96 -56.21
CA ARG A 3 -12.02 43.34 -56.34
C ARG A 3 -11.85 42.05 -55.52
N HIS A 4 -12.86 41.65 -54.74
CA HIS A 4 -12.94 40.29 -54.20
C HIS A 4 -12.80 39.25 -55.32
N PRO A 5 -12.31 38.05 -54.96
CA PRO A 5 -13.16 36.89 -55.13
C PRO A 5 -13.28 36.06 -53.85
N GLN A 6 -14.51 35.63 -53.58
CA GLN A 6 -14.84 34.50 -52.73
C GLN A 6 -14.13 33.24 -53.26
N PHE A 7 -13.59 32.44 -52.35
CA PHE A 7 -13.61 30.99 -52.50
C PHE A 7 -14.07 30.40 -51.17
N MET A 8 -15.24 29.77 -51.24
CA MET A 8 -15.74 28.85 -50.24
C MET A 8 -14.96 27.54 -50.41
N ASP A 9 -14.40 27.02 -49.34
CA ASP A 9 -14.18 25.58 -49.22
C ASP A 9 -14.39 25.17 -47.77
N HIS A 10 -15.58 24.62 -47.52
CA HIS A 10 -15.91 23.90 -46.29
C HIS A 10 -15.19 22.55 -46.32
N THR A 11 -13.94 22.51 -45.87
CA THR A 11 -13.32 21.24 -45.51
C THR A 11 -13.69 20.93 -44.06
N LEU A 12 -14.66 20.03 -43.95
CA LEU A 12 -15.06 19.35 -42.73
C LEU A 12 -13.82 18.70 -42.09
N CYS A 13 -13.35 19.28 -40.99
CA CYS A 13 -12.27 18.71 -40.19
C CYS A 13 -12.79 17.44 -39.51
N LEU A 14 -12.65 16.30 -40.20
CA LEU A 14 -12.92 14.98 -39.63
C LEU A 14 -11.89 14.73 -38.53
N LEU A 15 -12.32 14.91 -37.28
CA LEU A 15 -11.62 14.40 -36.10
C LEU A 15 -11.51 12.88 -36.24
N THR A 16 -10.37 12.38 -36.71
CA THR A 16 -10.02 10.98 -36.59
C THR A 16 -9.78 10.69 -35.11
N SER A 17 -10.82 10.22 -34.44
CA SER A 17 -10.74 9.58 -33.13
C SER A 17 -9.86 8.34 -33.25
N SER A 18 -8.57 8.50 -32.96
CA SER A 18 -7.65 7.39 -32.76
C SER A 18 -8.00 6.73 -31.44
N SER A 19 -8.98 5.83 -31.48
CA SER A 19 -9.35 4.94 -30.38
C SER A 19 -8.26 3.88 -30.19
N SER A 20 -7.14 4.25 -29.59
CA SER A 20 -6.31 3.30 -28.87
C SER A 20 -6.93 3.05 -27.49
N GLU A 21 -8.15 2.51 -27.47
CA GLU A 21 -8.66 1.82 -26.31
C GLU A 21 -7.75 0.61 -26.12
N SER A 22 -6.75 0.76 -25.24
CA SER A 22 -5.99 -0.38 -24.75
C SER A 22 -7.00 -1.43 -24.32
N LEU A 23 -6.91 -2.63 -24.89
CA LEU A 23 -7.56 -3.85 -24.42
C LEU A 23 -7.15 -4.10 -22.96
N LEU A 24 -7.71 -3.33 -22.03
CA LEU A 24 -7.80 -3.65 -20.63
C LEU A 24 -8.69 -4.88 -20.60
N ARG A 25 -8.08 -6.06 -20.73
CA ARG A 25 -8.68 -7.29 -20.22
C ARG A 25 -9.28 -6.88 -18.87
N PRO A 26 -10.59 -7.04 -18.61
CA PRO A 26 -11.09 -6.81 -17.28
C PRO A 26 -10.26 -7.74 -16.40
N LEU A 27 -9.33 -7.16 -15.65
CA LEU A 27 -8.50 -7.93 -14.74
C LEU A 27 -9.50 -8.49 -13.77
N LEU A 28 -9.92 -9.74 -13.97
CA LEU A 28 -10.80 -10.43 -13.06
C LEU A 28 -10.09 -10.34 -11.71
N ARG A 29 -10.63 -9.49 -10.85
CA ARG A 29 -9.98 -9.15 -9.60
C ARG A 29 -10.12 -10.36 -8.71
N ILE A 30 -9.06 -11.16 -8.69
CA ILE A 30 -8.99 -12.40 -7.92
C ILE A 30 -9.25 -12.05 -6.45
N ALA A 31 -10.05 -12.87 -5.77
CA ALA A 31 -10.22 -12.74 -4.33
C ALA A 31 -8.90 -13.00 -3.62
N ASP A 32 -8.58 -12.20 -2.61
CA ASP A 32 -7.38 -12.42 -1.83
C ASP A 32 -7.54 -13.71 -1.00
N LYS A 33 -6.44 -14.43 -0.79
CA LYS A 33 -6.37 -15.62 0.06
C LYS A 33 -5.17 -15.55 0.99
N ALA A 34 -5.40 -15.85 2.26
CA ALA A 34 -4.32 -16.13 3.20
C ALA A 34 -3.84 -17.59 3.00
N PRO A 35 -2.55 -17.88 3.25
CA PRO A 35 -2.04 -19.24 3.26
C PRO A 35 -2.80 -20.14 4.24
N ILE A 36 -2.80 -21.46 4.00
CA ILE A 36 -3.44 -22.43 4.88
C ILE A 36 -2.86 -22.30 6.29
N GLY A 37 -3.73 -22.17 7.30
CA GLY A 37 -3.34 -22.02 8.69
C GLY A 37 -2.83 -20.63 9.08
N LYS A 38 -2.94 -19.63 8.20
CA LYS A 38 -2.62 -18.22 8.47
C LYS A 38 -3.80 -17.30 8.19
N ASN A 39 -3.76 -16.12 8.79
CA ASN A 39 -4.69 -15.03 8.54
C ASN A 39 -3.99 -13.89 7.78
N PHE A 40 -4.79 -13.00 7.21
CA PHE A 40 -4.27 -11.74 6.67
C PHE A 40 -3.61 -10.93 7.78
N GLY A 41 -2.42 -10.41 7.48
CA GLY A 41 -1.62 -9.64 8.42
C GLY A 41 -0.82 -10.48 9.41
N ASP A 42 -0.88 -11.82 9.35
CA ASP A 42 0.08 -12.66 10.09
C ASP A 42 1.52 -12.37 9.63
N VAL A 43 2.45 -12.32 10.59
CA VAL A 43 3.88 -12.15 10.30
C VAL A 43 4.44 -13.40 9.60
N LEU A 44 5.12 -13.18 8.47
CA LEU A 44 5.86 -14.18 7.71
C LEU A 44 7.36 -14.10 7.99
N GLN A 45 7.89 -12.87 8.08
CA GLN A 45 9.27 -12.59 8.45
C GLN A 45 9.26 -11.57 9.59
N PRO A 46 9.69 -11.96 10.79
CA PRO A 46 9.68 -11.09 11.97
C PRO A 46 10.83 -10.08 11.92
N LEU A 47 10.68 -9.02 12.72
CA LEU A 47 11.76 -8.06 12.99
C LEU A 47 12.79 -8.66 13.92
N ASN A 48 14.04 -8.18 13.82
CA ASN A 48 15.00 -8.32 14.91
C ASN A 48 14.50 -7.54 16.15
N PRO A 49 14.86 -7.99 17.37
CA PRO A 49 14.42 -7.32 18.60
C PRO A 49 15.13 -5.98 18.84
N LYS A 50 16.26 -5.70 18.17
CA LYS A 50 17.05 -4.48 18.34
C LYS A 50 17.68 -4.05 17.02
N TYR A 51 17.72 -2.73 16.83
CA TYR A 51 18.36 -2.05 15.71
C TYR A 51 19.13 -0.82 16.20
N ARG A 52 20.00 -0.31 15.35
CA ARG A 52 20.68 0.98 15.50
C ARG A 52 20.09 2.01 14.55
N VAL A 53 20.33 3.27 14.85
CA VAL A 53 20.15 4.33 13.85
C VAL A 53 20.99 4.03 12.60
N GLY A 54 20.44 4.30 11.42
CA GLY A 54 21.01 3.92 10.14
C GLY A 54 20.65 2.51 9.65
N ASP A 55 20.17 1.62 10.52
CA ASP A 55 19.70 0.29 10.10
C ASP A 55 18.35 0.36 9.36
N VAL A 56 17.98 -0.75 8.73
CA VAL A 56 16.66 -0.94 8.11
C VAL A 56 15.89 -2.00 8.90
N ALA A 57 14.80 -1.60 9.54
CA ALA A 57 13.85 -2.50 10.16
C ALA A 57 12.87 -3.02 9.10
N GLU A 58 12.89 -4.33 8.82
CA GLU A 58 12.05 -4.96 7.79
C GLU A 58 11.13 -6.03 8.39
N VAL A 59 9.84 -5.94 8.07
CA VAL A 59 8.83 -6.95 8.44
C VAL A 59 8.01 -7.34 7.23
N THR A 60 7.72 -8.64 7.09
CA THR A 60 6.84 -9.14 6.02
C THR A 60 5.61 -9.80 6.62
N PHE A 61 4.44 -9.40 6.13
CA PHE A 61 3.13 -9.91 6.52
C PHE A 61 2.45 -10.67 5.38
N VAL A 62 1.49 -11.53 5.71
CA VAL A 62 0.47 -11.99 4.76
C VAL A 62 -0.32 -10.76 4.29
N GLY A 63 -0.24 -10.46 3.00
CA GLY A 63 -0.82 -9.25 2.42
C GLY A 63 -2.15 -9.48 1.70
N ALA A 64 -2.79 -8.37 1.35
CA ALA A 64 -3.88 -8.31 0.38
C ALA A 64 -3.56 -7.26 -0.69
N ASN A 65 -4.23 -7.32 -1.84
CA ASN A 65 -3.99 -6.38 -2.94
C ASN A 65 -4.24 -4.90 -2.53
N PRO A 66 -3.24 -4.00 -2.61
CA PRO A 66 -3.37 -2.60 -2.18
C PRO A 66 -4.46 -1.82 -2.92
N LYS A 67 -4.85 -2.26 -4.12
CA LYS A 67 -5.98 -1.69 -4.87
C LYS A 67 -7.29 -1.75 -4.08
N ASN A 68 -7.44 -2.73 -3.19
CA ASN A 68 -8.59 -2.84 -2.26
C ASN A 68 -8.69 -1.65 -1.32
N SER A 69 -7.57 -1.12 -0.85
CA SER A 69 -7.56 0.07 -0.02
C SER A 69 -7.77 1.35 -0.83
N ALA A 70 -7.22 1.43 -2.05
CA ALA A 70 -7.32 2.63 -2.89
C ALA A 70 -8.77 2.94 -3.35
N GLU A 71 -9.60 1.90 -3.51
CA GLU A 71 -11.03 2.08 -3.81
C GLU A 71 -11.83 2.53 -2.59
N ASN A 72 -11.27 2.41 -1.37
CA ASN A 72 -11.89 2.86 -0.13
C ASN A 72 -11.45 4.29 0.23
N ARG A 73 -12.35 5.26 0.09
CA ARG A 73 -12.07 6.69 0.27
C ARG A 73 -11.69 7.09 1.71
N THR A 74 -11.83 6.21 2.70
CA THR A 74 -11.51 6.49 4.10
C THR A 74 -10.13 5.98 4.51
N HIS A 75 -9.41 5.27 3.65
CA HIS A 75 -8.10 4.72 3.99
C HIS A 75 -7.01 5.80 3.92
N GLN A 76 -6.25 5.96 5.01
CA GLN A 76 -5.29 7.06 5.17
C GLN A 76 -3.83 6.64 5.03
N THR A 77 -3.47 5.39 5.38
CA THR A 77 -2.09 4.89 5.28
C THR A 77 -2.08 3.36 5.27
N PHE A 78 -1.13 2.76 4.53
CA PHE A 78 -0.86 1.33 4.55
C PHE A 78 -0.01 0.88 5.74
N LEU A 79 0.75 1.80 6.35
CA LEU A 79 1.64 1.47 7.48
C LEU A 79 1.77 2.61 8.47
N THR A 80 2.11 2.26 9.71
CA THR A 80 2.66 3.23 10.67
C THR A 80 3.91 2.65 11.33
N VAL A 81 4.88 3.52 11.60
CA VAL A 81 5.92 3.28 12.61
C VAL A 81 5.47 4.02 13.86
N GLU A 82 5.38 3.30 14.97
CA GLU A 82 4.92 3.85 16.24
C GLU A 82 6.00 3.72 17.30
N LYS A 83 6.22 4.78 18.08
CA LYS A 83 7.11 4.81 19.24
C LYS A 83 6.29 4.73 20.52
N TYR A 84 6.72 3.90 21.47
CA TYR A 84 6.11 3.86 22.79
C TYR A 84 6.59 5.06 23.62
N GLU A 85 5.64 5.82 24.16
CA GLU A 85 5.89 6.98 25.03
C GLU A 85 5.52 6.66 26.48
N ASN A 86 6.54 6.59 27.34
CA ASN A 86 6.37 6.29 28.77
C ASN A 86 5.49 7.34 29.49
N SER A 87 5.55 8.61 29.08
CA SER A 87 4.79 9.70 29.70
C SER A 87 3.27 9.56 29.53
N SER A 88 2.84 9.01 28.39
CA SER A 88 1.42 8.80 28.06
C SER A 88 0.99 7.34 28.16
N MET A 89 1.92 6.42 28.45
CA MET A 89 1.72 4.97 28.43
C MET A 89 1.06 4.49 27.13
N GLY A 90 1.48 5.06 25.99
CA GLY A 90 0.80 4.89 24.71
C GLY A 90 1.75 4.85 23.52
N TRP A 91 1.23 4.38 22.39
CA TRP A 91 1.94 4.34 21.11
C TRP A 91 1.64 5.61 20.32
N GLN A 92 2.69 6.32 19.90
CA GLN A 92 2.60 7.52 19.08
C GLN A 92 3.09 7.22 17.67
N VAL A 93 2.30 7.56 16.66
CA VAL A 93 2.72 7.44 15.25
C VAL A 93 3.81 8.46 14.97
N VAL A 94 4.98 7.99 14.57
CA VAL A 94 6.14 8.84 14.21
C VAL A 94 6.40 8.87 12.71
N HIS A 95 6.03 7.81 11.98
CA HIS A 95 6.07 7.75 10.52
C HIS A 95 4.84 7.01 9.97
N ASN A 96 4.47 7.34 8.74
CA ASN A 96 3.45 6.67 7.94
C ASN A 96 4.01 6.36 6.54
N ASP A 97 3.17 5.89 5.61
CA ASP A 97 3.57 5.57 4.23
C ASP A 97 3.91 6.79 3.34
N ALA A 98 3.65 8.01 3.82
CA ALA A 98 4.06 9.26 3.17
C ALA A 98 5.44 9.75 3.64
N SER A 99 6.04 9.09 4.63
CA SER A 99 7.37 9.44 5.17
C SER A 99 8.48 8.92 4.27
N TRP A 100 9.54 9.71 4.04
CA TRP A 100 10.67 9.32 3.19
C TRP A 100 11.45 8.11 3.72
N GLU A 101 11.36 7.89 5.03
CA GLU A 101 12.02 6.84 5.76
C GLU A 101 11.33 5.47 5.59
N THR A 102 10.08 5.44 5.13
CA THR A 102 9.30 4.20 5.05
C THR A 102 9.15 3.72 3.61
N ARG A 103 9.06 2.40 3.43
CA ARG A 103 8.74 1.78 2.14
C ARG A 103 7.70 0.70 2.34
N PHE A 104 6.75 0.63 1.42
CA PHE A 104 5.74 -0.42 1.34
C PHE A 104 5.91 -1.18 0.03
N TYR A 105 6.24 -2.46 0.13
CA TYR A 105 6.36 -3.36 -1.01
C TYR A 105 5.23 -4.38 -0.98
N TRP A 106 4.48 -4.47 -2.08
CA TRP A 106 3.51 -5.52 -2.27
C TRP A 106 4.00 -6.52 -3.31
N HIS A 107 4.03 -7.79 -2.94
CA HIS A 107 4.41 -8.88 -3.83
C HIS A 107 3.22 -9.80 -4.12
N LYS A 108 2.82 -9.86 -5.40
CA LYS A 108 1.74 -10.74 -5.85
C LYS A 108 2.21 -12.19 -5.88
N GLY A 109 1.54 -13.06 -5.14
CA GLY A 109 1.69 -14.51 -5.24
C GLY A 109 0.70 -15.14 -6.23
N LEU A 110 0.61 -16.47 -6.18
CA LEU A 110 -0.32 -17.25 -6.99
C LEU A 110 -1.68 -17.40 -6.29
N LEU A 111 -2.74 -17.57 -7.08
CA LEU A 111 -4.09 -17.94 -6.62
C LEU A 111 -4.69 -17.04 -5.53
N GLY A 112 -4.35 -15.74 -5.55
CA GLY A 112 -4.87 -14.74 -4.60
C GLY A 112 -4.01 -14.53 -3.37
N HIS A 113 -2.90 -15.25 -3.20
CA HIS A 113 -1.92 -14.96 -2.15
C HIS A 113 -1.11 -13.72 -2.48
N SER A 114 -0.69 -13.00 -1.46
CA SER A 114 0.29 -11.92 -1.60
C SER A 114 0.99 -11.66 -0.27
N ASN A 115 2.13 -10.97 -0.35
CA ASN A 115 2.89 -10.53 0.82
C ASN A 115 2.97 -9.00 0.82
N ALA A 116 3.00 -8.43 2.02
CA ALA A 116 3.28 -7.02 2.23
C ALA A 116 4.54 -6.88 3.08
N THR A 117 5.60 -6.32 2.50
CA THR A 117 6.86 -6.04 3.19
C THR A 117 6.93 -4.55 3.50
N ILE A 118 7.13 -4.22 4.77
CA ILE A 118 7.29 -2.85 5.24
C ILE A 118 8.71 -2.69 5.73
N GLN A 119 9.37 -1.64 5.24
CA GLN A 119 10.68 -1.22 5.72
C GLN A 119 10.58 0.15 6.37
N TRP A 120 11.28 0.30 7.49
CA TRP A 120 11.62 1.60 8.06
C TRP A 120 13.15 1.75 8.06
N HIS A 121 13.62 2.71 7.27
CA HIS A 121 15.01 3.14 7.26
C HIS A 121 15.19 4.10 8.42
N ILE A 122 15.78 3.62 9.51
CA ILE A 122 15.86 4.34 10.77
C ILE A 122 16.80 5.54 10.57
N PRO A 123 16.30 6.79 10.58
CA PRO A 123 17.16 7.94 10.33
C PRO A 123 18.14 8.15 11.50
N ASP A 124 19.27 8.79 11.24
CA ASP A 124 20.27 9.14 12.27
C ASP A 124 19.69 10.04 13.38
N THR A 125 18.57 10.71 13.09
CA THR A 125 17.83 11.57 14.01
C THR A 125 16.78 10.83 14.84
N ALA A 126 16.59 9.53 14.62
CA ALA A 126 15.64 8.74 15.39
C ALA A 126 16.04 8.70 16.88
N GLN A 127 15.06 8.96 17.75
CA GLN A 127 15.29 8.88 19.18
C GLN A 127 15.41 7.41 19.63
N PRO A 128 16.29 7.08 20.58
CA PRO A 128 16.28 5.75 21.18
C PRO A 128 14.93 5.43 21.82
N GLY A 129 14.50 4.17 21.76
CA GLY A 129 13.24 3.75 22.35
C GLY A 129 12.69 2.44 21.81
N ILE A 130 11.46 2.14 22.21
CA ILE A 130 10.72 0.96 21.78
C ILE A 130 9.78 1.37 20.65
N TYR A 131 9.85 0.64 19.56
CA TYR A 131 9.09 0.88 18.34
C TYR A 131 8.30 -0.36 17.93
N ARG A 132 7.27 -0.15 17.11
CA ARG A 132 6.57 -1.23 16.39
C ARG A 132 6.12 -0.72 15.03
N ILE A 133 5.88 -1.66 14.11
CA ILE A 133 5.33 -1.38 12.80
C ILE A 133 3.91 -1.94 12.74
N ARG A 134 2.97 -1.16 12.23
CA ARG A 134 1.62 -1.62 11.91
C ARG A 134 1.39 -1.65 10.41
N TYR A 135 0.59 -2.61 9.98
CA TYR A 135 0.14 -2.80 8.61
C TYR A 135 -1.39 -2.67 8.57
N PHE A 136 -1.90 -1.86 7.64
CA PHE A 136 -3.32 -1.67 7.40
C PHE A 136 -3.65 -2.09 5.98
N GLY A 137 -4.70 -2.87 5.82
CA GLY A 137 -5.07 -3.40 4.52
C GLY A 137 -6.56 -3.65 4.38
N HIS A 138 -6.96 -3.98 3.15
CA HIS A 138 -8.31 -4.39 2.83
C HIS A 138 -8.28 -5.68 2.01
N ILE A 139 -9.14 -6.62 2.38
CA ILE A 139 -9.27 -7.94 1.75
C ILE A 139 -10.48 -7.89 0.83
N ARG A 140 -10.33 -8.33 -0.41
CA ARG A 140 -11.46 -8.64 -1.28
C ARG A 140 -11.88 -10.08 -1.10
N LYS A 141 -12.98 -10.30 -0.40
CA LYS A 141 -13.62 -11.61 -0.25
C LYS A 141 -14.69 -11.81 -1.31
N GLN A 142 -14.71 -12.98 -1.94
CA GLN A 142 -15.69 -13.36 -2.95
C GLN A 142 -16.10 -14.81 -2.69
N GLU A 143 -17.33 -15.00 -2.21
CA GLU A 143 -17.93 -16.32 -2.08
C GLU A 143 -18.69 -16.68 -3.37
N PHE A 144 -18.94 -17.98 -3.58
CA PHE A 144 -19.68 -18.47 -4.75
C PHE A 144 -21.08 -17.83 -4.79
N LEU A 145 -21.44 -17.23 -5.93
CA LEU A 145 -22.72 -16.56 -6.20
C LEU A 145 -23.07 -15.33 -5.33
N LYS A 146 -22.18 -14.85 -4.46
CA LYS A 146 -22.40 -13.61 -3.68
C LYS A 146 -21.67 -12.42 -4.31
N PRO A 147 -22.06 -11.17 -4.06
CA PRO A 147 -21.23 -10.02 -4.41
C PRO A 147 -19.89 -10.02 -3.67
N ALA A 148 -18.89 -9.35 -4.24
CA ALA A 148 -17.62 -9.14 -3.56
C ALA A 148 -17.80 -8.21 -2.36
N VAL A 149 -17.09 -8.49 -1.27
CA VAL A 149 -17.04 -7.62 -0.09
C VAL A 149 -15.59 -7.21 0.17
N ILE A 150 -15.40 -5.96 0.54
CA ILE A 150 -14.10 -5.42 0.97
C ILE A 150 -14.12 -5.32 2.51
N LEU A 151 -13.19 -6.00 3.17
CA LEU A 151 -13.07 -6.03 4.64
C LEU A 151 -11.73 -5.43 5.06
N SER A 152 -11.72 -4.49 6.00
CA SER A 152 -10.46 -3.98 6.56
C SER A 152 -9.83 -4.98 7.53
N PHE A 153 -8.51 -4.92 7.63
CA PHE A 153 -7.76 -5.56 8.71
C PHE A 153 -6.57 -4.69 9.09
N GLU A 154 -6.07 -4.92 10.29
CA GLU A 154 -4.84 -4.32 10.77
C GLU A 154 -3.98 -5.37 11.47
N SER A 155 -2.69 -5.14 11.50
CA SER A 155 -1.74 -6.03 12.14
C SER A 155 -0.57 -5.25 12.71
N THR A 156 0.05 -5.83 13.72
CA THR A 156 1.10 -5.18 14.50
C THR A 156 2.28 -6.14 14.60
N SER A 157 3.49 -5.68 14.29
CA SER A 157 4.71 -6.45 14.51
C SER A 157 4.98 -6.67 16.01
N SER A 158 5.93 -7.53 16.33
CA SER A 158 6.58 -7.45 17.64
C SER A 158 7.21 -6.07 17.84
N ALA A 159 7.27 -5.63 19.10
CA ALA A 159 8.03 -4.44 19.44
C ALA A 159 9.54 -4.70 19.34
N PHE A 160 10.31 -3.66 19.03
CA PHE A 160 11.77 -3.70 18.91
C PHE A 160 12.40 -2.43 19.45
N GLU A 161 13.65 -2.52 19.89
CA GLU A 161 14.44 -1.41 20.42
C GLU A 161 15.23 -0.73 19.29
N VAL A 162 15.31 0.61 19.33
CA VAL A 162 16.26 1.40 18.55
C VAL A 162 17.23 2.08 19.51
N ALA A 163 18.52 2.01 19.21
CA ALA A 163 19.60 2.66 19.97
C ALA A 163 20.52 3.47 19.04
N THR A 164 21.24 4.46 19.59
CA THR A 164 22.19 5.30 18.85
C THR A 164 23.57 4.67 18.67
N THR A 165 23.92 3.65 19.47
CA THR A 165 25.19 2.88 19.41
C THR A 165 25.03 1.48 20.00
#